data_AF-A0A7C0U5W8-F1
#
_entry.id   AF-A0A7C0U5W8-F1
#
_cell.length_a   1.000
_cell.length_b   1.000
_cell.length_c   1.000
_cell.angle_alpha   90.00
_cell.angle_beta   90.00
_cell.angle_gamma   90.00
#
_symmetry.space_group_name_H-M   'P 1'
#
loop_
_entity.id
_entity.type
_entity.pdbx_description
1 polymer ?
#
loop_
_entity_poly.entity_id
_entity_poly.type
_entity_poly.pdbx_seq_one_letter_code
_entity_poly.pdbx_strand_id
1 'polypeptide(L)'
;APFIGLFGTVWGIINAFQQIGLQGSASLAVVAPGISEALVTTALGLFVAIPAVMGYNYFVGRLSQIEERAEGAAYILVGILEGAHEEE
;
A
#
# COMPACT_ATOMS: atom_id res chain seq x y z
N ALA A 1 -3.91 -0.28 -1.90
CA ALA A 1 -4.48 -1.65 -2.02
C ALA A 1 -5.46 -2.07 -0.91
N PRO A 2 -5.23 -1.83 0.40
CA PRO A 2 -6.02 -2.50 1.45
C PRO A 2 -7.53 -2.13 1.44
N PHE A 3 -7.84 -0.89 1.07
CA PHE A 3 -9.24 -0.43 0.95
C PHE A 3 -10.05 -1.17 -0.12
N ILE A 4 -9.40 -1.75 -1.14
CA ILE A 4 -10.08 -2.59 -2.14
C ILE A 4 -10.54 -3.90 -1.51
N GLY A 5 -9.71 -4.50 -0.63
CA GLY A 5 -10.06 -5.69 0.14
C GLY A 5 -11.23 -5.44 1.11
N LEU A 6 -11.20 -4.29 1.80
CA LEU A 6 -12.27 -3.85 2.68
C LEU A 6 -13.58 -3.61 1.91
N PHE A 7 -13.52 -2.96 0.76
CA PHE A 7 -14.68 -2.76 -0.11
C PHE A 7 -15.31 -4.10 -0.51
N GLY A 8 -14.50 -5.08 -0.92
CA GLY A 8 -14.98 -6.42 -1.25
C GLY A 8 -15.66 -7.13 -0.08
N THR A 9 -15.14 -6.98 1.16
CA THR A 9 -15.83 -7.51 2.35
C THR A 9 -17.21 -6.88 2.56
N VAL A 10 -17.30 -5.55 2.46
CA VAL A 10 -18.56 -4.83 2.67
C VAL A 10 -19.58 -5.26 1.62
N TRP A 11 -19.17 -5.36 0.36
CA TRP A 11 -20.03 -5.84 -0.71
C TRP A 11 -20.51 -7.28 -0.49
N GLY A 12 -19.61 -8.20 -0.15
CA GLY A 12 -19.95 -9.61 0.11
C GLY A 12 -20.90 -9.78 1.28
N ILE A 13 -20.71 -9.00 2.35
CA ILE A 13 -21.61 -8.98 3.51
C ILE A 13 -23.00 -8.44 3.11
N ILE A 14 -23.07 -7.34 2.35
CA ILE A 14 -24.34 -6.79 1.85
C ILE A 14 -25.10 -7.84 1.03
N ASN A 15 -24.42 -8.54 0.12
CA ASN A 15 -25.03 -9.59 -0.69
C ASN A 15 -25.55 -10.76 0.17
N ALA A 16 -24.79 -11.17 1.19
CA ALA A 16 -25.22 -12.21 2.12
C ALA A 16 -26.51 -11.81 2.88
N PHE A 17 -26.58 -10.57 3.39
CA PHE A 17 -27.79 -10.07 4.06
C PHE A 17 -28.98 -9.91 3.11
N GLN A 18 -28.74 -9.56 1.84
CA GLN A 18 -29.79 -9.45 0.84
C GLN A 18 -30.44 -10.80 0.55
N GLN A 19 -29.66 -11.89 0.53
CA GLN A 19 -30.19 -13.25 0.39
C GLN A 19 -31.04 -13.69 1.58
N ILE A 20 -30.66 -13.32 2.81
CA ILE A 20 -31.48 -13.57 4.01
C ILE A 20 -32.84 -12.88 3.88
N GLY A 21 -32.85 -11.62 3.44
CA GLY A 21 -34.09 -10.85 3.25
C GLY A 21 -35.03 -11.46 2.21
N LEU A 22 -34.50 -12.06 1.15
CA LEU A 22 -35.28 -12.73 0.10
C LEU A 22 -35.81 -14.10 0.55
N GLN A 23 -35.04 -14.87 1.32
CA GLN A 23 -35.44 -16.20 1.80
C GLN A 23 -36.31 -16.16 3.06
N GLY A 24 -36.38 -15.02 3.75
CA GLY A 24 -37.18 -14.85 4.96
C GLY A 24 -36.70 -15.65 6.17
N SER A 25 -35.58 -16.37 6.05
CA SER A 25 -34.97 -17.15 7.12
C SER A 25 -33.44 -17.02 7.08
N ALA A 26 -32.83 -16.93 8.27
CA ALA A 26 -31.39 -16.90 8.41
C ALA A 26 -30.90 -18.31 8.73
N SER A 27 -30.27 -18.96 7.76
CA SER A 27 -29.55 -20.22 7.96
C SER A 27 -28.05 -20.00 7.74
N LEU A 28 -27.23 -20.51 8.66
CA LEU A 28 -25.76 -20.48 8.54
C LEU A 28 -25.29 -21.09 7.21
N ALA A 29 -25.97 -22.13 6.73
CA ALA A 29 -25.63 -22.77 5.46
C ALA A 29 -25.79 -21.83 4.25
N VAL A 30 -26.69 -20.85 4.33
CA VAL A 30 -26.98 -19.90 3.24
C VAL A 30 -25.99 -18.73 3.24
N VAL A 31 -25.56 -18.29 4.42
CA VAL A 31 -24.73 -17.07 4.56
C VAL A 31 -23.23 -17.36 4.67
N ALA A 32 -22.85 -18.55 5.14
CA ALA A 32 -21.46 -18.93 5.36
C ALA A 32 -20.58 -18.80 4.10
N PRO A 33 -21.04 -19.17 2.88
CA PRO A 33 -20.24 -18.99 1.67
C PRO A 33 -19.90 -17.53 1.38
N GLY A 34 -20.90 -16.64 1.42
CA GLY A 34 -20.70 -15.21 1.10
C GLY A 34 -19.81 -14.49 2.11
N ILE A 35 -19.88 -14.86 3.39
CA ILE A 35 -18.99 -14.31 4.43
C ILE A 35 -17.56 -14.84 4.27
N SER A 36 -17.39 -16.12 3.90
CA SER A 36 -16.06 -16.68 3.64
C SER A 36 -15.36 -15.97 2.48
N GLU A 37 -16.07 -15.73 1.36
CA GLU A 37 -15.53 -15.00 0.20
C GLU A 37 -15.17 -13.55 0.55
N ALA A 38 -16.00 -12.89 1.36
CA ALA A 38 -15.69 -11.57 1.89
C ALA A 38 -14.35 -11.60 2.64
N LEU A 39 -14.15 -12.52 3.58
CA LEU A 39 -12.92 -12.61 4.38
C LEU A 39 -11.67 -12.85 3.53
N VAL A 40 -11.76 -13.71 2.50
CA VAL A 40 -10.65 -13.95 1.56
C VAL A 40 -10.24 -12.66 0.84
N THR A 41 -11.21 -11.81 0.48
CA THR A 41 -10.94 -10.54 -0.21
C THR A 41 -10.12 -9.58 0.64
N THR A 42 -10.36 -9.53 1.95
CA THR A 42 -9.51 -8.75 2.87
C THR A 42 -8.13 -9.35 3.04
N ALA A 43 -8.02 -10.68 3.16
CA ALA A 43 -6.72 -11.35 3.25
C ALA A 43 -5.84 -11.05 2.02
N LEU A 44 -6.42 -11.09 0.82
CA LEU A 44 -5.73 -10.71 -0.42
C LEU A 44 -5.36 -9.22 -0.44
N GLY A 45 -6.26 -8.34 0.01
CA GLY A 45 -6.00 -6.91 0.13
C GLY A 45 -4.78 -6.59 0.99
N LEU A 46 -4.64 -7.29 2.12
CA LEU A 46 -3.47 -7.17 3.00
C LEU A 46 -2.22 -7.81 2.40
N PHE A 47 -2.35 -8.98 1.78
CA PHE A 47 -1.25 -9.68 1.11
C PHE A 47 -0.59 -8.82 0.02
N VAL A 48 -1.37 -8.03 -0.71
CA VAL A 48 -0.84 -7.10 -1.72
C VAL A 48 -0.34 -5.79 -1.07
N ALA A 49 -1.01 -5.29 -0.04
CA ALA A 49 -0.68 -4.01 0.59
C ALA A 49 0.68 -4.03 1.31
N ILE A 50 0.98 -5.08 2.08
CA ILE A 50 2.18 -5.15 2.91
C ILE A 50 3.46 -5.11 2.07
N PRO A 51 3.65 -5.99 1.05
CA PRO A 51 4.85 -5.96 0.22
C PRO A 51 4.98 -4.66 -0.57
N ALA A 52 3.87 -4.08 -1.04
CA ALA A 52 3.88 -2.81 -1.76
C ALA A 52 4.43 -1.66 -0.89
N VAL A 53 4.00 -1.57 0.37
CA VAL A 53 4.50 -0.56 1.31
C VAL A 53 5.95 -0.82 1.70
N MET A 54 6.35 -2.08 1.89
CA MET A 54 7.75 -2.44 2.12
C MET A 54 8.64 -2.00 0.94
N GLY A 55 8.21 -2.27 -0.29
CA GLY A 55 8.91 -1.84 -1.50
C GLY A 55 9.01 -0.32 -1.60
N TYR A 56 7.91 0.40 -1.38
CA TYR A 56 7.90 1.86 -1.34
C TYR A 56 8.91 2.41 -0.34
N ASN A 57 8.87 1.93 0.91
CA ASN A 57 9.81 2.38 1.95
C ASN A 57 11.27 2.07 1.59
N TYR A 58 11.52 0.90 1.00
CA TYR A 58 12.85 0.53 0.52
C TYR A 58 13.36 1.52 -0.54
N PHE A 59 12.57 1.80 -1.57
CA PHE A 59 12.98 2.68 -2.66
C PHE A 59 13.11 4.14 -2.21
N VAL A 60 12.23 4.64 -1.36
CA VAL A 60 12.34 5.99 -0.78
C VAL A 60 13.63 6.13 0.00
N GLY A 61 13.97 5.16 0.86
CA GLY A 61 15.24 5.21 1.59
C GLY A 61 16.46 5.19 0.66
N ARG A 62 16.40 4.45 -0.45
CA ARG A 62 17.46 4.45 -1.46
C ARG A 62 17.55 5.76 -2.23
N LEU A 63 16.41 6.39 -2.52
CA LEU A 63 16.36 7.70 -3.18
C LEU A 63 17.00 8.78 -2.30
N SER A 64 16.66 8.83 -1.02
CA SER A 64 17.27 9.80 -0.08
C SER A 64 18.79 9.65 0.02
N GLN A 65 19.31 8.41 -0.01
CA GLN A 65 20.77 8.19 -0.05
C GLN A 65 21.42 8.69 -1.35
N ILE A 66 20.70 8.63 -2.47
CA ILE A 66 21.19 9.13 -3.76
C ILE A 66 21.17 10.66 -3.76
N GLU A 67 20.10 11.26 -3.24
CA GLU A 67 19.97 12.72 -3.07
C GLU A 67 21.11 13.28 -2.21
N GLU A 68 21.38 12.68 -1.04
CA GLU A 68 22.47 13.10 -0.15
C GLU A 68 23.84 13.07 -0.86
N ARG A 69 24.11 12.02 -1.65
CA ARG A 69 25.36 11.91 -2.42
C ARG A 69 25.45 12.95 -3.52
N ALA A 70 24.33 13.23 -4.20
CA ALA A 70 24.27 14.23 -5.26
C ALA A 70 24.52 15.64 -4.70
N GLU A 71 23.90 15.96 -3.56
CA GLU A 71 24.13 17.22 -2.85
C GLU A 71 25.59 17.34 -2.39
N GLY A 72 26.14 16.28 -1.77
CA GLY A 72 27.55 16.26 -1.37
C GLY A 72 28.51 16.52 -2.52
N ALA A 73 28.29 15.89 -3.68
CA ALA A 73 29.09 16.13 -4.87
C ALA A 73 28.97 17.58 -5.40
N ALA A 74 27.77 18.16 -5.35
CA ALA A 74 27.55 19.55 -5.72
C ALA A 74 28.29 20.51 -4.78
N TYR A 75 28.23 20.30 -3.46
CA TYR A 75 28.98 21.09 -2.49
C TYR A 75 30.49 21.03 -2.72
N ILE A 76 31.03 19.84 -2.99
CA ILE A 76 32.46 19.68 -3.32
C ILE A 76 32.82 20.49 -4.57
N LEU A 77 31.99 20.44 -5.62
CA LEU A 77 32.23 21.17 -6.85
C LEU A 77 32.24 22.69 -6.63
N VAL A 78 31.26 23.21 -5.88
CA VAL A 78 31.19 24.64 -5.54
C VAL A 78 32.42 25.06 -4.72
N GLY A 79 32.81 24.27 -3.72
CA GLY A 79 34.00 24.56 -2.91
C GLY A 79 35.29 24.58 -3.74
N ILE A 80 35.43 23.73 -4.76
CA ILE A 80 36.57 23.77 -5.69
C ILE A 80 36.55 25.05 -6.54
N LEU A 81 35.38 25.47 -7.02
CA LEU A 81 35.25 26.70 -7.82
C LEU A 81 35.53 27.96 -7.00
N GLU A 82 35.07 28.02 -5.75
CA GLU A 82 35.37 29.12 -4.84
C GLU A 82 36.86 29.17 -4.48
N GLY A 83 37.45 28.03 -4.12
CA GLY A 83 38.88 27.96 -3.79
C GLY A 83 39.80 28.29 -4.97
N ALA A 84 39.37 28.03 -6.21
CA ALA A 84 40.10 28.42 -7.41
C ALA A 84 40.03 29.94 -7.70
N HIS A 85 39.09 30.66 -7.10
CA HIS A 85 38.93 32.11 -7.29
C HIS A 85 39.76 32.94 -6.30
N GLU A 86 40.22 32.35 -5.19
CA GLU A 86 41.06 33.03 -4.20
C GLU A 86 42.56 33.06 -4.56
N GLU A 87 43.00 32.32 -5.61
CA GLU A 87 44.40 32.30 -6.07
C GLU A 87 44.74 33.33 -7.17
N GLU A 88 43.79 34.18 -7.59
CA GLU A 88 44.00 35.33 -8.51
C GLU A 88 44.06 36.67 -7.77
#